data_AF-A0A382PP52-F1
#
_entry.id   AF-A0A382PP52-F1
#
_cell.length_a   1.000
_cell.length_b   1.000
_cell.length_c   1.000
_cell.angle_alpha   90.00
_cell.angle_beta   90.00
_cell.angle_gamma   90.00
#
_symmetry.space_group_name_H-M   'P 1'
#
loop_
_entity.id
_entity.type
_entity.pdbx_description
1 polymer ?
#
loop_
_entity_poly.entity_id
_entity_poly.type
_entity_poly.pdbx_seq_one_letter_code
_entity_poly.pdbx_strand_id
1 'polypeptide(L)'
;VNGKPFRGFESHSFRHFLGVFWENCVKIIDMHVHMVGNEASSNGCWVRVSTGKIPLYAIMLRALGLPAASIYKENFDEIYRTRLLECIRESTVDAVCLLAQEAVYHDNGTIRKEAGNAFAPNDYV
;
A
#
# COMPACT_ATOMS: atom_id res chain seq x y z
N VAL A 1 21.01 71.59 4.98
CA VAL A 1 20.34 70.52 4.20
C VAL A 1 20.35 69.27 5.06
N ASN A 2 19.19 68.94 5.64
CA ASN A 2 18.95 67.84 6.58
C ASN A 2 18.67 66.53 5.82
N GLY A 3 19.05 65.38 6.38
CA GLY A 3 18.52 64.08 5.93
C GLY A 3 19.34 62.86 6.37
N LYS A 4 19.08 62.37 7.59
CA LYS A 4 19.51 61.06 8.11
C LYS A 4 18.87 59.89 7.30
N PRO A 5 19.38 58.64 7.42
CA PRO A 5 19.09 57.58 6.46
C PRO A 5 17.67 57.02 6.63
N PHE A 6 16.96 56.80 5.51
CA PHE A 6 15.77 55.97 5.51
C PHE A 6 16.21 54.51 5.72
N ARG A 7 15.99 54.00 6.94
CA ARG A 7 15.90 52.55 7.18
C ARG A 7 14.64 52.08 6.45
N GLY A 8 14.83 51.43 5.30
CA GLY A 8 13.78 50.65 4.68
C GLY A 8 13.31 49.60 5.67
N PHE A 9 12.02 49.61 5.98
CA PHE A 9 11.32 48.56 6.70
C PHE A 9 11.27 47.34 5.77
N GLU A 10 12.37 46.59 5.67
CA GLU A 10 12.36 45.30 4.99
C GLU A 10 11.54 44.33 5.85
N SER A 11 10.37 44.00 5.30
CA SER A 11 9.36 43.16 5.88
C SER A 11 9.87 41.72 6.03
N HIS A 12 10.45 41.43 7.20
CA HIS A 12 10.62 40.04 7.66
C HIS A 12 9.30 39.23 7.63
N SER A 13 8.15 39.92 7.63
CA SER A 13 6.81 39.33 7.51
C SER A 13 6.52 38.73 6.12
N PHE A 14 7.08 39.28 5.03
CA PHE A 14 6.81 38.76 3.68
C PHE A 14 7.60 37.49 3.36
N ARG A 15 8.78 37.31 3.97
CA ARG A 15 9.56 36.07 3.83
C ARG A 15 8.96 34.92 4.62
N HIS A 16 8.24 35.20 5.72
CA HIS A 16 7.45 34.17 6.42
C HIS A 16 6.21 33.76 5.63
N PHE A 17 5.53 34.70 4.96
CA PHE A 17 4.30 34.39 4.23
C PHE A 17 4.54 33.51 2.99
N LEU A 18 5.71 33.61 2.35
CA LEU A 18 6.09 32.74 1.22
C LEU A 18 6.86 31.47 1.63
N GLY A 19 7.50 31.46 2.81
CA GLY A 19 8.19 30.28 3.34
C GLY A 19 7.24 29.19 3.87
N VAL A 20 6.05 29.56 4.35
CA VAL A 20 5.06 28.63 4.92
C VAL A 20 4.23 27.91 3.85
N PHE A 21 4.15 28.43 2.62
CA PHE A 21 3.41 27.79 1.51
C PHE A 21 4.25 26.80 0.68
N TRP A 22 5.55 26.68 0.95
CA TRP A 22 6.46 25.80 0.19
C TRP A 22 6.86 24.53 0.94
N GLU A 23 6.35 24.30 2.14
CA GLU A 23 6.57 23.04 2.88
C GLU A 23 5.80 21.87 2.21
N ASN A 24 6.46 21.26 1.22
CA ASN A 24 6.31 19.89 0.75
C ASN A 24 4.98 19.47 0.09
N CYS A 25 4.74 19.95 -1.13
CA CYS A 25 3.85 19.28 -2.10
C CYS A 25 4.46 17.99 -2.70
N VAL A 26 5.34 17.28 -2.00
CA VAL A 26 5.89 16.02 -2.49
C VAL A 26 4.93 14.90 -2.09
N LYS A 27 4.26 14.33 -3.09
CA LYS A 27 3.39 13.17 -2.91
C LYS A 27 4.24 11.91 -2.69
N ILE A 28 3.98 11.20 -1.60
CA ILE A 28 4.61 9.91 -1.31
C ILE A 28 3.72 8.82 -1.91
N ILE A 29 4.24 8.13 -2.94
CA ILE A 29 3.54 7.05 -3.62
C ILE A 29 4.29 5.75 -3.35
N ASP A 30 3.63 4.78 -2.72
CA ASP A 30 4.16 3.42 -2.61
C ASP A 30 3.86 2.66 -3.91
N MET A 31 4.91 2.27 -4.63
CA MET A 31 4.79 1.61 -5.92
C MET A 31 4.75 0.09 -5.85
N HIS A 32 4.77 -0.52 -4.65
CA HIS A 32 4.82 -1.97 -4.50
C HIS A 32 3.80 -2.47 -3.48
N VAL A 33 2.53 -2.48 -3.87
CA VAL A 33 1.45 -3.04 -3.04
C VAL A 33 0.73 -4.13 -3.82
N HIS A 34 0.52 -5.28 -3.19
CA HIS A 34 -0.22 -6.40 -3.77
C HIS A 34 -1.47 -6.68 -2.96
N MET A 35 -2.53 -7.07 -3.66
CA MET A 35 -3.68 -7.69 -3.03
C MET A 35 -3.36 -9.11 -2.60
N VAL A 36 -3.98 -9.54 -1.50
CA VAL A 36 -3.85 -10.91 -0.98
C VAL A 36 -5.26 -11.46 -0.76
N GLY A 37 -5.50 -12.64 -1.34
CA GLY A 37 -6.73 -13.39 -1.19
C GLY A 37 -6.46 -14.86 -0.88
N ASN A 38 -7.52 -15.63 -0.69
CA ASN A 38 -7.45 -17.06 -0.41
C ASN A 38 -8.27 -17.90 -1.40
N GLU A 39 -8.57 -17.36 -2.58
CA GLU A 39 -9.39 -17.99 -3.64
C GLU A 39 -10.86 -18.25 -3.25
N ALA A 40 -11.26 -18.00 -2.00
CA ALA A 40 -12.61 -18.30 -1.54
C ALA A 40 -13.64 -17.30 -2.08
N SER A 41 -13.22 -16.07 -2.38
CA SER A 41 -14.02 -15.08 -3.09
C SER A 41 -13.78 -15.14 -4.59
N SER A 42 -14.80 -14.76 -5.37
CA SER A 42 -14.80 -14.83 -6.84
C SER A 42 -13.89 -13.80 -7.54
N ASN A 43 -12.97 -13.17 -6.81
CA ASN A 43 -12.02 -12.18 -7.34
C ASN A 43 -10.76 -12.80 -7.97
N GLY A 44 -10.57 -14.12 -7.82
CA GLY A 44 -9.45 -14.85 -8.39
C GLY A 44 -8.09 -14.64 -7.71
N CYS A 45 -7.98 -13.79 -6.68
CA CYS A 45 -6.74 -13.56 -5.94
C CYS A 45 -6.49 -14.66 -4.91
N TRP A 46 -5.27 -15.20 -4.90
CA TRP A 46 -4.92 -16.28 -3.98
C TRP A 46 -3.46 -16.22 -3.52
N VAL A 47 -3.23 -16.68 -2.29
CA VAL A 47 -1.94 -17.06 -1.76
C VAL A 47 -1.97 -18.55 -1.40
N ARG A 48 -0.93 -19.30 -1.78
CA ARG A 48 -0.84 -20.71 -1.41
C ARG A 48 -0.45 -20.84 0.05
N VAL A 49 -1.40 -21.30 0.85
CA VAL A 49 -1.17 -21.69 2.24
C VAL A 49 -0.66 -23.12 2.28
N SER A 50 0.67 -23.28 2.36
CA SER A 50 1.29 -24.57 2.66
C SER A 50 1.59 -24.69 4.15
N THR A 51 1.53 -25.92 4.70
CA THR A 51 1.71 -26.16 6.14
C THR A 51 3.02 -25.57 6.69
N GLY A 52 4.10 -25.60 5.91
CA GLY A 52 5.39 -25.01 6.29
C GLY A 52 5.40 -23.46 6.33
N LYS A 53 4.44 -22.78 5.70
CA LYS A 53 4.34 -21.31 5.66
C LYS A 53 3.33 -20.73 6.65
N ILE A 54 2.57 -21.57 7.35
CA ILE A 54 1.59 -21.12 8.34
C ILE A 54 2.20 -20.18 9.40
N PRO A 55 3.39 -20.46 9.98
CA PRO A 55 4.00 -19.55 10.95
C PRO A 55 4.31 -18.17 10.36
N LEU A 56 4.78 -18.12 9.11
CA LEU A 56 5.07 -16.87 8.40
C LEU A 56 3.81 -16.05 8.20
N TYR A 57 2.72 -16.65 7.70
CA TYR A 57 1.46 -15.94 7.50
C TYR A 57 0.86 -15.46 8.83
N ALA A 58 0.99 -16.23 9.91
CA ALA A 58 0.55 -15.80 11.23
C ALA A 58 1.29 -14.56 11.72
N ILE A 59 2.61 -14.48 11.49
CA ILE A 59 3.42 -13.29 11.81
C ILE A 59 2.99 -12.09 10.96
N MET A 60 2.80 -12.28 9.65
CA MET A 60 2.38 -11.21 8.74
C MET A 60 1.00 -10.66 9.11
N LEU A 61 0.02 -11.54 9.38
CA LEU A 61 -1.31 -11.14 9.80
C LEU A 61 -1.28 -10.41 11.14
N ARG A 62 -0.48 -10.89 12.09
CA ARG A 62 -0.28 -10.20 13.37
C ARG A 62 0.29 -8.80 13.18
N ALA A 63 1.25 -8.62 12.27
CA ALA A 63 1.80 -7.29 11.95
C ALA A 63 0.74 -6.35 11.34
N LEU A 64 -0.24 -6.90 10.63
CA LEU A 64 -1.40 -6.17 10.12
C LEU A 64 -2.50 -5.95 11.18
N GLY A 65 -2.35 -6.46 12.41
CA GLY A 65 -3.39 -6.41 13.44
C GLY A 65 -4.54 -7.39 13.19
N LEU A 66 -4.37 -8.36 12.28
CA LEU A 66 -5.38 -9.35 11.94
C LEU A 66 -5.15 -10.67 12.70
N PRO A 67 -6.22 -11.35 13.15
CA PRO A 67 -6.11 -12.71 13.67
C PRO A 67 -5.55 -13.67 12.62
N ALA A 68 -4.68 -14.61 13.03
CA ALA A 68 -4.11 -15.60 12.12
C ALA A 68 -5.19 -16.46 11.43
N ALA A 69 -6.32 -16.69 12.10
CA ALA A 69 -7.45 -17.44 11.55
C ALA A 69 -8.17 -16.70 10.40
N SER A 70 -7.96 -15.40 10.21
CA SER A 70 -8.63 -14.61 9.17
C SER A 70 -8.33 -15.12 7.76
N ILE A 71 -7.16 -15.71 7.52
CA ILE A 71 -6.77 -16.25 6.21
C ILE A 71 -7.70 -17.38 5.71
N TYR A 72 -8.43 -18.03 6.62
CA TYR A 72 -9.36 -19.11 6.28
C TYR A 72 -10.81 -18.63 6.11
N LYS A 73 -11.08 -17.34 6.27
CA LYS A 73 -12.43 -16.79 6.08
C LYS A 73 -12.75 -16.61 4.61
N GLU A 74 -13.97 -16.88 4.19
CA GLU A 74 -14.38 -16.74 2.78
C GLU A 74 -14.22 -15.31 2.27
N ASN A 75 -14.44 -14.31 3.12
CA ASN A 75 -14.29 -12.89 2.79
C ASN A 75 -12.91 -12.32 3.18
N PHE A 76 -11.86 -13.14 3.19
CA PHE A 76 -10.53 -12.71 3.62
C PHE A 76 -9.98 -11.54 2.79
N ASP A 77 -10.23 -11.52 1.48
CA ASP A 77 -9.80 -10.44 0.60
C ASP A 77 -10.43 -9.09 0.98
N GLU A 78 -11.71 -9.10 1.41
CA GLU A 78 -12.39 -7.89 1.89
C GLU A 78 -11.81 -7.42 3.23
N ILE A 79 -11.52 -8.37 4.13
CA ILE A 79 -10.85 -8.07 5.41
C ILE A 79 -9.48 -7.45 5.13
N TYR A 80 -8.71 -8.04 4.22
CA TYR A 80 -7.38 -7.56 3.85
C TYR A 80 -7.45 -6.18 3.17
N ARG A 81 -8.35 -5.99 2.19
CA ARG A 81 -8.60 -4.71 1.51
C ARG A 81 -8.94 -3.61 2.49
N THR A 82 -9.87 -3.88 3.41
CA THR A 82 -10.30 -2.91 4.41
C THR A 82 -9.14 -2.52 5.30
N ARG A 83 -8.37 -3.50 5.79
CA ARG A 83 -7.20 -3.22 6.62
C ARG A 83 -6.10 -2.47 5.87
N LEU A 84 -5.87 -2.80 4.60
CA LEU A 84 -4.92 -2.09 3.75
C LEU A 84 -5.31 -0.61 3.60
N LEU A 85 -6.59 -0.33 3.34
CA LEU A 85 -7.08 1.05 3.24
C LEU A 85 -6.93 1.83 4.55
N GLU A 86 -7.14 1.19 5.70
CA GLU A 86 -6.86 1.77 7.01
C GLU A 86 -5.37 2.08 7.17
N CYS A 87 -4.49 1.13 6.88
CA CYS A 87 -3.03 1.33 6.96
C CYS A 87 -2.57 2.49 6.08
N ILE A 88 -3.10 2.62 4.85
CA ILE A 88 -2.75 3.72 3.95
C ILE A 88 -3.19 5.05 4.57
N ARG A 89 -4.43 5.15 5.04
CA ARG A 89 -4.99 6.37 5.67
C ARG A 89 -4.27 6.79 6.95
N GLU A 90 -3.77 5.82 7.71
CA GLU A 90 -3.04 6.05 8.96
C GLU A 90 -1.54 6.33 8.73
N SER A 91 -1.04 6.12 7.51
CA SER A 91 0.38 6.30 7.15
C SER A 91 0.69 7.70 6.60
N THR A 92 1.97 7.93 6.29
CA THR A 92 2.43 9.12 5.57
C THR A 92 2.35 8.97 4.04
N VAL A 93 1.84 7.85 3.52
CA VAL A 93 1.73 7.58 2.09
C VAL A 93 0.44 8.22 1.55
N ASP A 94 0.55 8.98 0.46
CA ASP A 94 -0.59 9.65 -0.18
C ASP A 94 -1.38 8.72 -1.11
N ALA A 95 -0.69 7.78 -1.76
CA ALA A 95 -1.28 6.85 -2.70
C ALA A 95 -0.46 5.56 -2.81
N VAL A 96 -1.12 4.50 -3.25
CA VAL A 96 -0.46 3.22 -3.54
C VAL A 96 -0.73 2.79 -4.98
N CYS A 97 0.25 2.14 -5.58
CA CYS A 97 0.08 1.40 -6.82
C CYS A 97 -0.23 -0.07 -6.45
N LEU A 98 -1.47 -0.50 -6.73
CA LEU A 98 -1.83 -1.91 -6.65
C LEU A 98 -1.29 -2.62 -7.88
N LEU A 99 -0.43 -3.60 -7.64
CA LEU A 99 0.19 -4.41 -8.67
C LEU A 99 -0.51 -5.76 -8.78
N ALA A 100 -0.78 -6.17 -10.01
CA ALA A 100 -1.09 -7.54 -10.31
C ALA A 100 0.16 -8.41 -10.11
N GLN A 101 -0.07 -9.69 -9.79
CA GLN A 101 0.96 -10.69 -9.69
C GLN A 101 0.58 -11.90 -10.51
N GLU A 102 1.43 -12.24 -11.47
CA GLU A 102 1.18 -13.30 -12.42
C GLU A 102 1.40 -14.70 -11.81
N ALA A 103 0.65 -15.69 -12.31
CA ALA A 103 0.84 -17.09 -11.96
C ALA A 103 1.94 -17.73 -12.81
N VAL A 104 2.38 -18.93 -12.42
CA VAL A 104 3.27 -19.73 -13.27
C VAL A 104 2.39 -20.62 -14.15
N TYR A 105 2.67 -20.67 -15.45
CA TYR A 105 1.90 -21.44 -16.43
C TYR A 105 2.72 -22.57 -17.05
N HIS A 106 2.03 -23.65 -17.43
CA HIS A 106 2.55 -24.66 -18.34
C HIS A 106 2.51 -24.14 -19.78
N ASP A 107 3.22 -24.79 -20.70
CA ASP A 107 3.28 -24.41 -22.12
C ASP A 107 1.90 -24.42 -22.81
N ASN A 108 0.94 -25.16 -22.27
CA ASN A 108 -0.45 -25.20 -22.75
C ASN A 108 -1.34 -24.09 -22.15
N GLY A 109 -0.78 -23.15 -21.40
CA GLY A 109 -1.49 -22.02 -20.80
C GLY A 109 -2.26 -22.35 -19.52
N THR A 110 -2.15 -23.55 -18.95
CA THR A 110 -2.78 -23.85 -17.65
C THR A 110 -1.88 -23.47 -16.48
N ILE A 111 -2.47 -23.05 -15.36
CA ILE A 111 -1.72 -22.67 -14.15
C ILE A 111 -1.02 -23.89 -13.57
N ARG A 112 0.28 -23.75 -13.30
CA ARG A 112 1.11 -24.71 -12.55
C ARG A 112 0.75 -24.63 -11.08
N LYS A 113 -0.07 -25.56 -10.58
CA LYS A 113 -0.53 -25.54 -9.19
C LYS A 113 0.58 -25.83 -8.18
N GLU A 114 1.64 -26.51 -8.63
CA GLU A 114 2.84 -26.85 -7.87
C GLU A 114 3.89 -25.72 -7.82
N ALA A 115 3.71 -24.67 -8.62
CA ALA A 115 4.61 -23.53 -8.70
C ALA A 115 3.89 -22.21 -8.40
N GLY A 116 4.66 -21.19 -8.02
CA GLY A 116 4.12 -19.89 -7.62
C GLY A 116 3.52 -19.90 -6.20
N ASN A 117 3.63 -18.76 -5.52
CA ASN A 117 3.18 -18.62 -4.13
C ASN A 117 1.93 -17.76 -3.99
N ALA A 118 1.68 -16.84 -4.93
CA ALA A 118 0.52 -15.99 -4.94
C ALA A 118 0.20 -15.53 -6.37
N PHE A 119 -1.04 -15.12 -6.59
CA PHE A 119 -1.57 -14.58 -7.82
C PHE A 119 -2.58 -13.47 -7.48
N ALA A 120 -2.48 -12.35 -8.20
CA ALA A 120 -3.41 -11.24 -8.14
C ALA A 120 -3.74 -10.83 -9.58
N PRO A 121 -4.98 -11.05 -10.07
CA PRO A 121 -5.34 -10.77 -11.45
C PRO A 121 -5.47 -9.27 -11.72
N ASN A 122 -5.20 -8.84 -12.96
CA ASN A 122 -5.37 -7.45 -13.39
C ASN A 122 -6.81 -6.95 -13.21
N ASP A 123 -7.83 -7.80 -13.37
CA ASP A 123 -9.23 -7.41 -13.21
C ASP A 123 -9.60 -7.03 -11.76
N TYR A 124 -8.76 -7.41 -10.79
CA TYR A 124 -8.98 -7.11 -9.37
C TYR A 124 -8.20 -5.88 -8.87
N VAL A 125 -7.14 -5.46 -9.56
CA VAL A 125 -6.28 -4.33 -9.16
C VAL A 125 -6.59 -3.04 -9.91
#